data_AF-A0A1B7M2G9-F1
#
_entry.id   AF-A0A1B7M2G9-F1
#
_cell.length_a   1.000
_cell.length_b   1.000
_cell.length_c   1.000
_cell.angle_alpha   90.00
_cell.angle_beta   90.00
_cell.angle_gamma   90.00
#
_symmetry.space_group_name_H-M   'P 1'
#
loop_
_entity.id
_entity.type
_entity.pdbx_description
1 polymer ?
#
loop_
_entity_poly.entity_id
_entity_poly.type
_entity_poly.pdbx_seq_one_letter_code
_entity_poly.pdbx_strand_id
1 'polypeptide(L)'
;MSDDELSDLWENATIVFDTNVLLDVFRYPSKTRNDFLHLLEELAERLWMPNQVGTEFHRERLEVPKRQKEALKGFSKAIEGAKANLKSFLSDFKPLMREESEEISDFINEELNALRESVKQKFHDYKVDVLSDDAHDQTFQKISELYDGRVGESYTSKKLLKIHSVGEQRYRLNIPPRLQRCWQR
;
A
#
# COMPACT_ATOMS: atom_id res chain seq x y z
N MET A 1 -13.52 -27.67 11.14
CA MET A 1 -14.25 -27.42 9.89
C MET A 1 -13.94 -28.59 8.99
N SER A 2 -14.96 -29.29 8.50
CA SER A 2 -14.76 -30.31 7.47
C SER A 2 -14.55 -29.64 6.10
N ASP A 3 -14.07 -30.41 5.13
CA ASP A 3 -13.93 -29.92 3.75
C ASP A 3 -15.30 -29.53 3.16
N ASP A 4 -16.36 -30.26 3.53
CA ASP A 4 -17.74 -29.96 3.12
C ASP A 4 -18.23 -28.62 3.69
N GLU A 5 -17.95 -28.33 4.97
CA GLU A 5 -18.28 -27.04 5.60
C GLU A 5 -17.50 -25.88 4.97
N LEU A 6 -16.25 -26.14 4.53
CA LEU A 6 -15.43 -25.14 3.87
C LEU A 6 -15.96 -24.84 2.45
N SER A 7 -16.36 -25.88 1.70
CA SER A 7 -16.95 -25.72 0.37
C SER A 7 -18.23 -24.91 0.42
N ASP A 8 -19.12 -25.22 1.37
CA ASP A 8 -20.38 -24.48 1.55
C ASP A 8 -20.15 -22.99 1.85
N LEU A 9 -19.16 -22.66 2.70
CA LEU A 9 -18.79 -21.27 2.94
C LEU A 9 -18.23 -20.59 1.69
N TRP A 10 -17.41 -21.30 0.91
CA TRP A 10 -16.85 -20.76 -0.34
C TRP A 10 -17.90 -20.53 -1.42
N GLU A 11 -19.03 -21.23 -1.37
CA GLU A 11 -20.14 -21.04 -2.31
C GLU A 11 -21.12 -19.97 -1.81
N ASN A 12 -21.48 -19.98 -0.52
CA ASN A 12 -22.65 -19.27 -0.01
C ASN A 12 -22.35 -18.10 0.93
N ALA A 13 -21.12 -17.96 1.45
CA ALA A 13 -20.83 -16.92 2.45
C ALA A 13 -20.76 -15.51 1.85
N THR A 14 -21.14 -14.53 2.66
CA THR A 14 -20.81 -13.11 2.42
C THR A 14 -19.31 -12.89 2.65
N ILE A 15 -18.67 -12.24 1.69
CA ILE A 15 -17.24 -11.97 1.69
C ILE A 15 -17.01 -10.54 2.10
N VAL A 16 -16.21 -10.37 3.15
CA VAL A 16 -15.83 -9.06 3.70
C VAL A 16 -14.32 -8.96 3.69
N PHE A 17 -13.79 -8.05 2.87
CA PHE A 17 -12.38 -7.74 2.84
C PHE A 17 -12.02 -6.72 3.92
N ASP A 18 -10.84 -6.91 4.54
CA ASP A 18 -10.25 -5.89 5.39
C ASP A 18 -9.76 -4.70 4.55
N THR A 19 -9.67 -3.52 5.17
CA THR A 19 -9.17 -2.29 4.55
C THR A 19 -7.80 -2.53 3.92
N ASN A 20 -6.89 -3.22 4.62
CA ASN A 20 -5.54 -3.44 4.14
C ASN A 20 -5.50 -4.23 2.82
N VAL A 21 -6.37 -5.23 2.67
CA VAL A 21 -6.44 -6.03 1.44
C VAL A 21 -6.85 -5.15 0.25
N LEU A 22 -7.81 -4.25 0.45
CA LEU A 22 -8.24 -3.30 -0.59
C LEU A 22 -7.18 -2.23 -0.88
N LEU A 23 -6.41 -1.81 0.12
CA LEU A 23 -5.31 -0.85 -0.05
C LEU A 23 -4.10 -1.44 -0.78
N ASP A 24 -3.85 -2.74 -0.61
CA ASP A 24 -2.73 -3.41 -1.28
C ASP A 24 -2.89 -3.48 -2.79
N VAL A 25 -4.12 -3.37 -3.31
CA VAL A 25 -4.42 -3.26 -4.75
C VAL A 25 -3.69 -2.09 -5.40
N PHE A 26 -3.52 -0.97 -4.67
CA PHE A 26 -2.76 0.20 -5.14
C PHE A 26 -1.25 0.00 -5.09
N ARG A 27 -0.76 -1.14 -4.59
CA ARG A 27 0.66 -1.50 -4.55
C ARG A 27 1.04 -2.54 -5.58
N TYR A 28 0.05 -3.23 -6.13
CA TYR A 28 0.25 -4.35 -7.03
C TYR A 28 0.62 -3.88 -8.44
N PRO A 29 1.56 -4.58 -9.12
CA PRO A 29 1.77 -4.41 -10.56
C PRO A 29 0.47 -4.58 -11.34
N SER A 30 0.36 -4.00 -12.55
CA SER A 30 -0.88 -3.99 -13.34
C SER A 30 -1.53 -5.35 -13.46
N LYS A 31 -0.73 -6.39 -13.74
CA LYS A 31 -1.22 -7.75 -13.93
C LYS A 31 -1.92 -8.25 -12.65
N THR A 32 -1.20 -8.24 -11.52
CA THR A 32 -1.73 -8.69 -10.23
C THR A 32 -2.92 -7.84 -9.76
N ARG A 33 -2.89 -6.54 -10.04
CA ARG A 33 -4.01 -5.63 -9.78
C ARG A 33 -5.25 -6.02 -10.58
N ASN A 34 -5.09 -6.29 -11.87
CA ASN A 34 -6.18 -6.70 -12.74
C ASN A 34 -6.71 -8.09 -12.35
N ASP A 35 -5.83 -9.03 -12.03
CA ASP A 35 -6.22 -10.37 -11.54
C ASP A 35 -7.05 -10.25 -10.25
N PHE A 36 -6.63 -9.39 -9.31
CA PHE A 36 -7.37 -9.14 -8.07
C PHE A 36 -8.73 -8.48 -8.33
N LEU A 37 -8.79 -7.47 -9.20
CA LEU A 37 -10.06 -6.82 -9.56
C LEU A 37 -11.02 -7.81 -10.22
N HIS A 38 -10.51 -8.69 -11.09
CA HIS A 38 -11.32 -9.74 -11.72
C HIS A 38 -11.86 -10.74 -10.70
N LEU A 39 -11.05 -11.13 -9.71
CA LEU A 39 -11.52 -11.95 -8.59
C LEU A 39 -12.64 -11.25 -7.81
N LEU A 40 -12.56 -9.93 -7.58
CA LEU A 40 -13.65 -9.21 -6.94
C LEU A 40 -14.91 -9.16 -7.81
N GLU A 41 -14.77 -9.03 -9.13
CA GLU A 41 -15.88 -9.08 -10.09
C GLU A 41 -16.60 -10.44 -10.03
N GLU A 42 -15.86 -11.56 -10.01
CA GLU A 42 -16.43 -12.91 -9.86
C GLU A 42 -17.19 -13.11 -8.54
N LEU A 43 -16.80 -12.35 -7.50
CA LEU A 43 -17.40 -12.42 -6.18
C LEU A 43 -18.45 -11.34 -5.92
N ALA A 44 -18.76 -10.48 -6.91
CA ALA A 44 -19.48 -9.21 -6.71
C ALA A 44 -20.83 -9.36 -6.00
N GLU A 45 -21.60 -10.43 -6.28
CA GLU A 45 -22.90 -10.68 -5.63
C GLU A 45 -22.78 -10.98 -4.13
N ARG A 46 -21.59 -11.43 -3.69
CA ARG A 46 -21.32 -11.86 -2.32
C ARG A 46 -20.46 -10.86 -1.54
N LEU A 47 -20.00 -9.79 -2.19
CA LEU A 47 -19.24 -8.74 -1.53
C LEU A 47 -20.13 -7.92 -0.60
N TRP A 48 -19.63 -7.65 0.60
CA TRP A 48 -20.20 -6.66 1.50
C TRP A 48 -19.12 -5.93 2.27
N MET A 49 -19.29 -4.62 2.47
CA MET A 49 -18.30 -3.77 3.13
C MET A 49 -18.89 -3.09 4.37
N PRO A 50 -18.30 -3.28 5.56
CA PRO A 50 -18.62 -2.44 6.72
C PRO A 50 -18.31 -0.97 6.41
N ASN A 51 -19.18 -0.06 6.85
CA ASN A 51 -18.96 1.39 6.66
C ASN A 51 -17.57 1.87 7.12
N GLN A 52 -17.07 1.28 8.21
CA GLN A 52 -15.75 1.58 8.75
C GLN A 52 -14.64 1.25 7.76
N VAL A 53 -14.70 0.08 7.09
CA VAL A 53 -13.73 -0.32 6.07
C VAL A 53 -13.75 0.66 4.91
N GLY A 54 -14.93 1.04 4.42
CA GLY A 54 -15.06 2.06 3.36
C GLY A 54 -14.48 3.42 3.77
N THR A 55 -14.72 3.84 5.01
CA THR A 55 -14.19 5.10 5.55
C THR A 55 -12.67 5.09 5.63
N GLU A 56 -12.09 4.01 6.15
CA GLU A 56 -10.63 3.85 6.24
C GLU A 56 -10.00 3.76 4.86
N PHE A 57 -10.61 3.00 3.95
CA PHE A 57 -10.20 2.89 2.56
C PHE A 57 -10.16 4.27 1.87
N HIS A 58 -11.24 5.05 1.96
CA HIS A 58 -11.26 6.40 1.39
C HIS A 58 -10.18 7.30 1.99
N ARG A 59 -9.94 7.22 3.30
CA ARG A 59 -8.92 8.03 3.97
C ARG A 59 -7.51 7.66 3.53
N GLU A 60 -7.22 6.38 3.36
CA GLU A 60 -5.85 5.86 3.21
C GLU A 60 -5.44 5.58 1.78
N ARG A 61 -6.38 5.45 0.83
CA ARG A 61 -6.07 5.13 -0.58
C ARG A 61 -5.05 6.07 -1.24
N LEU A 62 -5.04 7.35 -0.86
CA LEU A 62 -4.13 8.36 -1.41
C LEU A 62 -2.75 8.35 -0.75
N GLU A 63 -2.65 7.83 0.48
CA GLU A 63 -1.39 7.78 1.22
C GLU A 63 -0.45 6.68 0.69
N VAL A 64 -1.00 5.60 0.14
CA VAL A 64 -0.21 4.49 -0.40
C VAL A 64 0.65 4.92 -1.62
N PRO A 65 0.08 5.52 -2.69
CA PRO A 65 0.86 6.05 -3.81
C PRO A 65 1.85 7.13 -3.38
N LYS A 66 1.42 8.02 -2.47
CA LYS A 66 2.23 9.13 -1.97
C LYS A 66 3.50 8.63 -1.28
N ARG A 67 3.39 7.64 -0.39
CA ARG A 67 4.55 7.03 0.29
C ARG A 67 5.54 6.41 -0.70
N GLN A 68 5.06 5.81 -1.78
CA GLN A 68 5.93 5.23 -2.81
C GLN A 68 6.67 6.32 -3.60
N LYS A 69 5.98 7.41 -3.99
CA LYS A 69 6.61 8.59 -4.62
C LYS A 69 7.64 9.23 -3.69
N GLU A 70 7.33 9.35 -2.40
CA GLU A 70 8.24 9.87 -1.37
C GLU A 70 9.48 8.99 -1.18
N ALA A 71 9.33 7.65 -1.19
CA ALA A 71 10.46 6.73 -1.10
C ALA A 71 11.44 6.89 -2.28
N LEU A 72 10.92 7.04 -3.51
CA LEU A 72 11.73 7.31 -4.71
C LEU A 72 12.47 8.66 -4.62
N LYS A 73 11.78 9.68 -4.11
CA LYS A 73 12.38 10.99 -3.86
C LYS A 73 13.46 10.92 -2.78
N GLY A 74 13.21 10.17 -1.71
CA GLY A 74 14.16 9.92 -0.62
C GLY A 74 15.40 9.20 -1.10
N PHE A 75 15.24 8.17 -1.93
CA PHE A 75 16.35 7.47 -2.57
C PHE A 75 17.19 8.41 -3.45
N SER A 76 16.54 9.20 -4.32
CA SER A 76 17.25 10.19 -5.14
C SER A 76 18.03 11.19 -4.28
N LYS A 77 17.43 11.65 -3.17
CA LYS A 77 18.10 12.55 -2.22
C LYS A 77 19.30 11.89 -1.52
N ALA A 78 19.21 10.60 -1.20
CA ALA A 78 20.31 9.86 -0.59
C ALA A 78 21.51 9.75 -1.53
N ILE A 79 21.28 9.50 -2.83
CA ILE A 79 22.35 9.52 -3.85
C ILE A 79 23.01 10.88 -3.94
N GLU A 80 22.23 11.97 -4.03
CA GLU A 80 22.80 13.33 -4.10
C GLU A 80 23.60 13.67 -2.83
N GLY A 81 23.15 13.22 -1.66
CA GLY A 81 23.89 13.36 -0.41
C GLY A 81 25.21 12.59 -0.41
N ALA A 82 25.20 11.34 -0.89
CA ALA A 82 26.42 10.54 -1.04
C ALA A 82 27.41 11.19 -2.02
N LYS A 83 26.92 11.71 -3.14
CA LYS A 83 27.71 12.47 -4.13
C LYS A 83 28.38 13.69 -3.50
N ALA A 84 27.63 14.48 -2.74
CA ALA A 84 28.16 15.66 -2.06
C ALA A 84 29.26 15.30 -1.05
N ASN A 85 29.05 14.26 -0.24
CA ASN A 85 30.03 13.78 0.74
C ASN A 85 31.31 13.25 0.07
N LEU A 86 31.18 12.45 -0.99
CA LEU A 86 32.35 11.93 -1.70
C LEU A 86 33.15 13.06 -2.35
N LYS A 87 32.46 14.06 -2.92
CA LYS A 87 33.10 15.25 -3.48
C LYS A 87 33.86 16.05 -2.41
N SER A 88 33.32 16.20 -1.20
CA SER A 88 34.05 16.89 -0.12
C SER A 88 35.29 16.12 0.30
N PHE A 89 35.21 14.80 0.46
CA PHE A 89 36.39 13.98 0.75
C PHE A 89 37.47 14.13 -0.33
N LEU A 90 37.11 14.06 -1.61
CA LEU A 90 38.07 14.25 -2.70
C LEU A 90 38.72 15.64 -2.68
N SER A 91 37.97 16.68 -2.32
CA SER A 91 38.52 18.03 -2.19
C SER A 91 39.56 18.15 -1.08
N ASP A 92 39.46 17.36 -0.01
CA ASP A 92 40.47 17.31 1.05
C ASP A 92 41.77 16.62 0.57
N PHE A 93 41.69 15.71 -0.39
CA PHE A 93 42.83 15.02 -1.00
C PHE A 93 43.43 15.75 -2.22
N LYS A 94 42.75 16.76 -2.78
CA LYS A 94 43.22 17.56 -3.93
C LYS A 94 44.64 18.15 -3.80
N PRO A 95 45.15 18.52 -2.61
CA PRO A 95 46.54 18.98 -2.46
C PRO A 95 47.59 17.89 -2.72
N LEU A 96 47.21 16.60 -2.64
CA LEU A 96 48.11 15.44 -2.75
C LEU A 96 48.03 14.74 -4.12
N MET A 97 46.89 14.82 -4.81
CA MET A 97 46.55 14.01 -6.00
C MET A 97 45.68 14.83 -6.97
N ARG A 98 46.27 15.77 -7.71
CA ARG A 98 45.50 16.82 -8.40
C ARG A 98 44.81 16.32 -9.68
N GLU A 99 45.51 15.53 -10.50
CA GLU A 99 44.96 14.94 -11.73
C GLU A 99 44.09 13.71 -11.39
N GLU A 100 44.54 12.86 -10.46
CA GLU A 100 43.82 11.65 -10.06
C GLU A 100 42.52 11.97 -9.31
N SER A 101 42.45 13.10 -8.59
CA SER A 101 41.21 13.53 -7.92
C SER A 101 40.10 13.89 -8.90
N GLU A 102 40.40 14.33 -10.11
CA GLU A 102 39.39 14.68 -11.12
C GLU A 102 38.88 13.40 -11.81
N GLU A 103 39.77 12.48 -12.19
CA GLU A 103 39.40 11.16 -12.71
C GLU A 103 38.54 10.36 -11.70
N ILE A 104 38.92 10.34 -10.42
CA ILE A 104 38.14 9.65 -9.37
C ILE A 104 36.78 10.33 -9.17
N SER A 105 36.72 11.66 -9.24
CA SER A 105 35.45 12.40 -9.15
C SER A 105 34.52 12.02 -10.29
N ASP A 106 35.03 11.96 -11.52
CA ASP A 106 34.24 11.63 -12.70
C ASP A 106 33.77 10.17 -12.67
N PHE A 107 34.65 9.23 -12.29
CA PHE A 107 34.28 7.83 -12.07
C PHE A 107 33.15 7.68 -11.03
N ILE A 108 33.26 8.35 -9.88
CA ILE A 108 32.21 8.33 -8.85
C ILE A 108 30.90 8.90 -9.38
N ASN A 109 30.96 9.99 -10.16
CA ASN A 109 29.77 10.60 -10.73
C ASN A 109 29.08 9.67 -11.73
N GLU A 110 29.84 8.99 -12.58
CA GLU A 110 29.32 8.00 -13.52
C GLU A 110 28.66 6.83 -12.81
N GLU A 111 29.33 6.23 -11.81
CA GLU A 111 28.81 5.09 -11.06
C GLU A 111 27.55 5.44 -10.25
N LEU A 112 27.53 6.62 -9.60
CA LEU A 112 26.35 7.06 -8.86
C LEU A 112 25.16 7.39 -9.79
N ASN A 113 25.43 7.94 -10.97
CA ASN A 113 24.39 8.16 -11.98
C ASN A 113 23.87 6.82 -12.53
N ALA A 114 24.76 5.87 -12.81
CA ALA A 114 24.38 4.53 -13.26
C ALA A 114 23.54 3.80 -12.19
N LEU A 115 23.91 3.90 -10.92
CA LEU A 115 23.12 3.37 -9.80
C LEU A 115 21.74 4.03 -9.72
N ARG A 116 21.68 5.37 -9.87
CA ARG A 116 20.42 6.12 -9.87
C ARG A 116 19.48 5.62 -10.97
N GLU A 117 19.99 5.49 -12.19
CA GLU A 117 19.18 5.03 -13.32
C GLU A 117 18.83 3.54 -13.18
N SER A 118 19.74 2.69 -12.70
CA SER A 118 19.45 1.27 -12.43
C SER A 118 18.34 1.09 -11.40
N VAL A 119 18.35 1.88 -10.32
CA VAL A 119 17.29 1.82 -9.31
C VAL A 119 15.99 2.41 -9.84
N LYS A 120 16.02 3.54 -10.56
CA LYS A 120 14.82 4.05 -11.25
C LYS A 120 14.22 3.00 -12.17
N GLN A 121 15.05 2.33 -12.96
CA GLN A 121 14.61 1.28 -13.89
C GLN A 121 14.06 0.09 -13.12
N LYS A 122 14.70 -0.40 -12.06
CA LYS A 122 14.15 -1.48 -11.23
C LYS A 122 12.84 -1.10 -10.56
N PHE A 123 12.70 0.13 -10.10
CA PHE A 123 11.43 0.64 -9.61
C PHE A 123 10.40 0.68 -10.73
N HIS A 124 10.78 1.10 -11.93
CA HIS A 124 9.91 1.13 -13.11
C HIS A 124 9.49 -0.29 -13.52
N ASP A 125 10.41 -1.22 -13.73
CA ASP A 125 10.17 -2.62 -14.11
C ASP A 125 9.25 -3.36 -13.13
N TYR A 126 9.34 -3.03 -11.83
CA TYR A 126 8.45 -3.59 -10.80
C TYR A 126 7.10 -2.84 -10.69
N LYS A 127 6.96 -1.64 -11.28
CA LYS A 127 5.90 -0.67 -10.94
C LYS A 127 5.44 0.28 -12.07
N VAL A 128 5.59 -0.06 -13.35
CA VAL A 128 5.28 0.84 -14.50
C VAL A 128 3.90 1.51 -14.36
N ASP A 129 2.97 0.86 -13.64
CA ASP A 129 1.58 1.27 -13.52
C ASP A 129 1.12 1.54 -12.06
N VAL A 130 2.03 1.45 -11.08
CA VAL A 130 1.72 1.62 -9.63
C VAL A 130 1.94 3.06 -9.17
N LEU A 131 2.49 3.92 -10.03
CA LEU A 131 2.68 5.34 -9.74
C LEU A 131 1.80 6.24 -10.63
N SER A 132 1.04 5.63 -11.55
CA SER A 132 0.13 6.34 -12.43
C SER A 132 -1.11 6.77 -11.64
N ASP A 133 -1.34 8.08 -11.56
CA ASP A 133 -2.53 8.63 -10.91
C ASP A 133 -3.81 8.17 -11.63
N ASP A 134 -3.77 8.07 -12.97
CA ASP A 134 -4.86 7.54 -13.79
C ASP A 134 -5.18 6.07 -13.45
N ALA A 135 -4.16 5.24 -13.26
CA ALA A 135 -4.36 3.84 -12.90
C ALA A 135 -4.97 3.69 -11.49
N HIS A 136 -4.58 4.56 -10.55
CA HIS A 136 -5.18 4.59 -9.23
C HIS A 136 -6.63 5.05 -9.26
N ASP A 137 -6.95 6.06 -10.05
CA ASP A 137 -8.32 6.55 -10.21
C ASP A 137 -9.21 5.48 -10.84
N GLN A 138 -8.75 4.79 -11.88
CA GLN A 138 -9.47 3.66 -12.49
C GLN A 138 -9.67 2.50 -11.51
N THR A 139 -8.64 2.18 -10.71
CA THR A 139 -8.74 1.14 -9.67
C THR A 139 -9.77 1.52 -8.62
N PHE A 140 -9.77 2.77 -8.19
CA PHE A 140 -10.73 3.29 -7.23
C PHE A 140 -12.16 3.28 -7.78
N GLN A 141 -12.36 3.65 -9.04
CA GLN A 141 -13.66 3.61 -9.72
C GLN A 141 -14.22 2.18 -9.74
N LYS A 142 -13.42 1.20 -10.19
CA LYS A 142 -13.84 -0.21 -10.21
C LYS A 142 -14.22 -0.75 -8.83
N ILE A 143 -13.41 -0.46 -7.81
CA ILE A 143 -13.75 -0.85 -6.43
C ILE A 143 -15.04 -0.17 -5.98
N SER A 144 -15.24 1.11 -6.30
CA SER A 144 -16.45 1.85 -5.93
C SER A 144 -17.70 1.25 -6.59
N GLU A 145 -17.62 0.89 -7.87
CA GLU A 145 -18.70 0.23 -8.61
C GLU A 145 -19.03 -1.16 -8.04
N LEU A 146 -18.00 -1.95 -7.70
CA LEU A 146 -18.16 -3.28 -7.10
C LEU A 146 -18.86 -3.23 -5.74
N TYR A 147 -18.68 -2.17 -4.97
CA TYR A 147 -19.30 -2.01 -3.65
C TYR A 147 -20.54 -1.10 -3.65
N ASP A 148 -20.99 -0.60 -4.80
CA ASP A 148 -22.18 0.24 -4.87
C ASP A 148 -23.41 -0.51 -4.36
N GLY A 149 -24.14 0.11 -3.43
CA GLY A 149 -25.26 -0.52 -2.72
C GLY A 149 -24.89 -1.68 -1.77
N ARG A 150 -23.60 -2.02 -1.61
CA ARG A 150 -23.11 -3.14 -0.79
C ARG A 150 -22.30 -2.68 0.44
N VAL A 151 -22.45 -1.43 0.83
CA VAL A 151 -21.80 -0.85 2.03
C VAL A 151 -22.81 -0.77 3.17
N GLY A 152 -22.42 -1.26 4.35
CA GLY A 152 -23.21 -1.16 5.56
C GLY A 152 -23.46 0.28 6.01
N GLU A 153 -24.48 0.47 6.84
CA GLU A 153 -24.78 1.78 7.43
C GLU A 153 -23.68 2.27 8.36
N SER A 154 -23.49 3.59 8.40
CA SER A 154 -22.58 4.22 9.34
C SER A 154 -23.09 4.15 10.77
N TYR A 155 -22.18 3.98 11.73
CA TYR A 155 -22.53 4.10 13.13
C TYR A 155 -22.56 5.57 13.56
N THR A 156 -23.52 5.92 14.41
CA THR A 156 -23.51 7.24 15.04
C THR A 156 -22.26 7.45 15.88
N SER A 157 -21.77 8.68 15.99
CA SER A 157 -20.57 9.03 16.76
C SER A 157 -20.66 8.53 18.21
N LYS A 158 -21.85 8.59 18.81
CA LYS A 158 -22.11 8.07 20.16
C LYS A 158 -21.93 6.55 20.25
N LYS A 159 -22.37 5.80 19.24
CA LYS A 159 -22.21 4.35 19.18
C LYS A 159 -20.75 3.96 18.93
N LEU A 160 -20.04 4.67 18.04
CA LEU A 160 -18.61 4.48 17.80
C LEU A 160 -17.78 4.69 19.08
N LEU A 161 -18.00 5.80 19.80
CA LEU A 161 -17.30 6.08 21.05
C LEU A 161 -17.50 4.95 22.08
N LYS A 162 -18.71 4.42 22.17
CA LYS A 162 -19.02 3.29 23.05
C LYS A 162 -18.28 2.01 22.62
N ILE A 163 -18.28 1.70 21.33
CA ILE A 163 -17.56 0.53 20.78
C ILE A 163 -16.05 0.66 21.05
N HIS A 164 -15.47 1.83 20.80
CA HIS A 164 -14.05 2.09 21.03
C HIS A 164 -13.67 1.96 22.49
N SER A 165 -14.48 2.52 23.41
CA SER A 165 -14.25 2.40 24.85
C SER A 165 -14.27 0.94 25.32
N VAL A 166 -15.23 0.14 24.83
CA VAL A 166 -15.29 -1.30 25.10
C VAL A 166 -14.08 -2.02 24.50
N GLY A 167 -13.68 -1.68 23.28
CA GLY A 167 -12.51 -2.24 22.61
C GLY A 167 -11.22 -1.98 23.41
N GLU A 168 -11.03 -0.76 23.88
CA GLU A 168 -9.87 -0.37 24.69
C GLU A 168 -9.83 -1.11 26.03
N GLN A 169 -10.98 -1.24 26.71
CA GLN A 169 -11.08 -2.05 27.93
C GLN A 169 -10.74 -3.52 27.68
N ARG A 170 -11.27 -4.11 26.62
CA ARG A 170 -10.97 -5.51 26.26
C ARG A 170 -9.50 -5.70 25.93
N TYR A 171 -8.92 -4.77 25.17
CA TYR A 171 -7.50 -4.80 24.84
C TYR A 171 -6.62 -4.75 26.09
N ARG A 172 -6.89 -3.80 27.00
CA ARG A 172 -6.20 -3.71 28.30
C ARG A 172 -6.30 -5.00 29.11
N LEU A 173 -7.44 -5.68 29.04
CA LEU A 173 -7.69 -6.93 29.74
C LEU A 173 -7.24 -8.18 28.96
N ASN A 174 -6.56 -8.01 27.81
CA ASN A 174 -6.19 -9.09 26.89
C ASN A 174 -7.37 -10.02 26.53
N ILE A 175 -8.59 -9.47 26.51
CA ILE A 175 -9.79 -10.20 26.12
C ILE A 175 -9.86 -10.12 24.59
N PRO A 176 -9.66 -11.25 23.87
CA PRO A 176 -9.69 -11.22 22.41
C PRO A 176 -11.07 -10.78 21.90
N PRO A 177 -11.16 -10.21 20.69
CA PRO A 177 -12.44 -10.03 20.02
C PRO A 177 -13.14 -11.39 19.96
N ARG A 178 -14.31 -11.54 20.59
CA ARG A 178 -15.10 -12.76 20.44
C ARG A 178 -15.99 -12.61 19.20
N LEU A 179 -15.94 -13.58 18.30
CA LEU A 179 -17.08 -13.97 17.46
C LEU A 179 -18.17 -14.52 18.39
N GLN A 180 -18.90 -13.64 19.06
CA GLN A 180 -20.09 -14.05 19.78
C GLN A 180 -21.19 -14.15 18.71
N ARG A 181 -21.62 -15.37 18.40
CA ARG A 181 -22.70 -15.67 17.44
C ARG A 181 -23.88 -14.72 17.68
N CYS A 182 -24.02 -13.70 16.83
CA CYS A 182 -25.17 -12.80 16.81
C CYS A 182 -26.38 -13.42 16.10
N TRP A 183 -26.32 -14.69 15.68
CA TRP A 183 -27.47 -15.45 15.18
C TRP A 183 -28.25 -16.07 16.34
N GLN A 184 -28.91 -15.24 17.14
CA GLN A 184 -30.10 -15.64 17.90
C GLN A 184 -31.03 -14.43 18.03
N ARG A 185 -31.82 -14.18 16.99
CA ARG A 185 -33.29 -14.21 17.00
C ARG A 185 -33.83 -13.87 15.63
#